data_AF-A0A2A2W4E4-F1
#
_entry.id   AF-A0A2A2W4E4-F1
#
_cell.length_a   1.000
_cell.length_b   1.000
_cell.length_c   1.000
_cell.angle_alpha   90.00
_cell.angle_beta   90.00
_cell.angle_gamma   90.00
#
_symmetry.space_group_name_H-M   'P 1'
#
loop_
_entity.id
_entity.type
_entity.pdbx_description
1 polymer ?
#
loop_
_entity_poly.entity_id
_entity_poly.type
_entity_poly.pdbx_seq_one_letter_code
_entity_poly.pdbx_strand_id
1 'polypeptide(L)'
;MNRSMSVPILSIALPIGVLLIGSAPCVAQVSESASPPEEATAATSVVDAVEKDYRELICARAADASDPNQDQAIDLALRQHYVDARFDAIVRQSMQDASPPERWDVEELSRAVKLLPLCTLPPQEQAELVFACYLQCQDSKSDSRLRSHLKQVLRRYPDPTSRLVNERLRQTDDPKSVLPLVDIVGSSTEATLPRLMELAKSEDPEVAVWAMTWIPNLIEQVRKLNQQSRQLAEQKKLGVDGLESRMVEYAKRIIDRYDTDGDQELTPAEYEKMLQSPQVADTDDNGRISIGEYATWLQARSRRRQ
;
A
#
# COMPACT_ATOMS: atom_id res chain seq x y z
N MET A 1 6.97 48.72 27.34
CA MET A 1 8.18 48.80 26.49
C MET A 1 8.09 47.67 25.48
N ASN A 2 7.46 47.92 24.32
CA ASN A 2 7.22 46.91 23.30
C ASN A 2 8.39 46.90 22.32
N ARG A 3 9.19 45.82 22.34
CA ARG A 3 10.21 45.56 21.30
C ARG A 3 9.57 44.76 20.18
N SER A 4 9.31 45.45 19.08
CA SER A 4 9.04 44.88 17.77
C SER A 4 10.32 44.21 17.26
N MET A 5 10.31 42.90 17.05
CA MET A 5 11.38 42.19 16.36
C MET A 5 10.99 42.01 14.89
N SER A 6 11.73 42.67 14.01
CA SER A 6 11.67 42.47 12.56
C SER A 6 12.41 41.19 12.19
N VAL A 7 11.78 40.32 11.41
CA VAL A 7 12.38 39.13 10.82
C VAL A 7 12.96 39.51 9.44
N PRO A 8 14.20 39.14 9.10
CA PRO A 8 14.74 39.37 7.76
C PRO A 8 14.22 38.32 6.78
N ILE A 9 13.73 38.79 5.63
CA ILE A 9 13.37 37.99 4.46
C ILE A 9 14.66 37.58 3.74
N LEU A 10 14.98 36.29 3.75
CA LEU A 10 16.09 35.72 3.00
C LEU A 10 15.62 35.42 1.56
N SER A 11 16.03 36.25 0.59
CA SER A 11 15.82 35.97 -0.84
C SER A 11 16.83 34.93 -1.33
N ILE A 12 16.33 33.79 -1.80
CA ILE A 12 17.13 32.76 -2.47
C ILE A 12 17.02 32.99 -3.98
N ALA A 13 18.14 33.38 -4.60
CA ALA A 13 18.28 33.47 -6.05
C ALA A 13 18.68 32.09 -6.61
N LEU A 14 17.86 31.55 -7.52
CA LEU A 14 18.15 30.36 -8.31
C LEU A 14 18.91 30.76 -9.60
N PRO A 15 20.01 30.09 -9.98
CA PRO A 15 20.61 30.27 -11.28
C PRO A 15 19.90 29.43 -12.34
N ILE A 16 19.44 30.11 -13.39
CA ILE A 16 18.93 29.53 -14.63
C ILE A 16 20.12 28.97 -15.42
N GLY A 17 20.21 27.65 -15.51
CA GLY A 17 21.15 26.94 -16.38
C GLY A 17 20.49 26.58 -17.71
N VAL A 18 20.79 27.35 -18.75
CA VAL A 18 20.51 27.04 -20.15
C VAL A 18 21.57 26.06 -20.66
N LEU A 19 21.16 24.93 -21.25
CA LEU A 19 22.06 24.13 -22.10
C LEU A 19 21.31 23.40 -23.22
N LEU A 20 21.55 23.95 -24.41
CA LEU A 20 21.95 23.30 -25.66
C LEU A 20 21.06 22.22 -26.31
N ILE A 21 20.48 22.72 -27.41
CA ILE A 21 19.99 22.07 -28.62
C ILE A 21 21.02 21.06 -29.15
N GLY A 22 20.59 19.81 -29.35
CA GLY A 22 21.32 18.76 -30.06
C GLY A 22 20.41 18.13 -31.11
N SER A 23 20.82 18.21 -32.36
CA SER A 23 20.07 17.93 -33.58
C SER A 23 20.46 16.59 -34.23
N ALA A 24 19.43 15.82 -34.63
CA ALA A 24 19.35 14.83 -35.74
C ALA A 24 20.25 13.55 -35.66
N PRO A 25 19.93 12.40 -36.32
CA PRO A 25 19.29 12.31 -37.65
C PRO A 25 18.13 11.32 -37.83
N CYS A 26 17.43 11.56 -38.94
CA CYS A 26 16.51 10.69 -39.66
C CYS A 26 17.02 9.25 -39.82
N VAL A 27 16.17 8.28 -39.50
CA VAL A 27 16.24 6.93 -40.07
C VAL A 27 14.89 6.65 -40.75
N ALA A 28 14.98 6.29 -42.02
CA ALA A 28 13.87 6.01 -42.90
C ALA A 28 13.41 4.54 -42.78
N GLN A 29 12.08 4.38 -42.85
CA GLN A 29 11.31 3.32 -43.52
C GLN A 29 11.73 1.85 -43.41
N VAL A 30 10.83 1.04 -42.81
CA VAL A 30 10.29 -0.16 -43.48
C VAL A 30 8.79 -0.21 -43.21
N SER A 31 8.00 -0.05 -44.28
CA SER A 31 6.56 -0.24 -44.28
C SER A 31 6.27 -1.73 -44.47
N GLU A 32 5.88 -2.41 -43.40
CA GLU A 32 5.36 -3.78 -43.46
C GLU A 32 3.84 -3.71 -43.46
N SER A 33 3.23 -4.27 -44.51
CA SER A 33 1.81 -4.22 -44.82
C SER A 33 1.01 -5.02 -43.79
N ALA A 34 0.44 -4.32 -42.80
CA ALA A 34 -0.56 -4.88 -41.89
C ALA A 34 -1.93 -4.92 -42.59
N SER A 35 -2.52 -6.11 -42.64
CA SER A 35 -3.91 -6.35 -43.02
C SER A 35 -4.86 -5.47 -42.19
N PRO A 36 -5.97 -4.97 -42.75
CA PRO A 36 -6.94 -4.21 -41.98
C PRO A 36 -7.49 -5.08 -40.85
N PRO A 37 -7.49 -4.60 -39.58
CA PRO A 37 -8.14 -5.30 -38.50
C PRO A 37 -9.62 -5.37 -38.84
N GLU A 38 -10.13 -6.59 -38.95
CA GLU A 38 -11.54 -6.89 -39.04
C GLU A 38 -12.24 -6.18 -37.87
N GLU A 39 -13.00 -5.13 -38.16
CA GLU A 39 -13.83 -4.38 -37.21
C GLU A 39 -14.89 -5.33 -36.66
N ALA A 40 -14.50 -6.15 -35.68
CA ALA A 40 -15.43 -6.82 -34.80
C ALA A 40 -16.05 -5.73 -33.90
N THR A 41 -17.05 -5.04 -34.42
CA THR A 41 -17.96 -4.21 -33.63
C THR A 41 -18.68 -5.13 -32.66
N ALA A 42 -18.08 -5.34 -31.49
CA ALA A 42 -18.71 -6.05 -30.39
C ALA A 42 -19.98 -5.28 -30.03
N ALA A 43 -21.13 -5.84 -30.42
CA ALA A 43 -22.44 -5.32 -30.04
C ALA A 43 -22.49 -5.31 -28.51
N THR A 44 -22.24 -4.14 -27.92
CA THR A 44 -22.29 -3.93 -26.48
C THR A 44 -23.72 -4.21 -26.06
N SER A 45 -23.92 -5.11 -25.09
CA SER A 45 -25.26 -5.48 -24.67
C SER A 45 -25.99 -4.25 -24.15
N VAL A 46 -27.31 -4.18 -24.36
CA VAL A 46 -28.16 -3.11 -23.77
C VAL A 46 -27.96 -3.08 -22.24
N VAL A 47 -27.73 -4.23 -21.62
CA VAL A 47 -27.45 -4.34 -20.18
C VAL A 47 -26.15 -3.62 -19.80
N ASP A 48 -25.08 -3.84 -20.55
CA ASP A 48 -23.77 -3.21 -20.29
C ASP A 48 -23.84 -1.69 -20.44
N ALA A 49 -24.63 -1.20 -21.41
CA ALA A 49 -24.87 0.22 -21.60
C ALA A 49 -25.62 0.82 -20.40
N VAL A 50 -26.68 0.16 -19.93
CA VAL A 50 -27.45 0.60 -18.75
C VAL A 50 -26.60 0.56 -17.47
N GLU A 51 -25.76 -0.46 -17.29
CA GLU A 51 -24.85 -0.55 -16.14
C GLU A 51 -23.82 0.58 -16.15
N LYS A 52 -23.26 0.91 -17.32
CA LYS A 52 -22.35 2.04 -17.49
C LYS A 52 -23.03 3.36 -17.13
N ASP A 53 -24.24 3.60 -17.63
CA ASP A 53 -24.99 4.82 -17.34
C ASP A 53 -25.37 4.91 -15.85
N TYR A 54 -25.72 3.77 -15.24
CA TYR A 54 -26.02 3.68 -13.81
C TYR A 54 -24.79 3.98 -12.94
N ARG A 55 -23.62 3.42 -13.29
CA ARG A 55 -22.34 3.74 -12.63
C ARG A 55 -22.02 5.22 -12.75
N GLU A 56 -22.16 5.79 -13.95
CA GLU A 56 -21.88 7.20 -14.20
C GLU A 56 -22.80 8.11 -13.37
N LEU A 57 -24.09 7.79 -13.27
CA LEU A 57 -25.03 8.52 -12.44
C LEU A 57 -24.66 8.48 -10.95
N ILE A 58 -24.29 7.30 -10.43
CA ILE A 58 -23.87 7.16 -9.02
C ILE A 58 -22.61 7.98 -8.75
N CYS A 59 -21.59 7.85 -9.59
CA CYS A 59 -20.33 8.58 -9.40
C CYS A 59 -20.54 10.09 -9.51
N ALA A 60 -21.36 10.56 -10.47
CA ALA A 60 -21.68 11.98 -10.60
C ALA A 60 -22.37 12.54 -9.34
N ARG A 61 -23.36 11.82 -8.80
CA ARG A 61 -24.07 12.25 -7.58
C ARG A 61 -23.22 12.17 -6.33
N ALA A 62 -22.40 11.12 -6.19
CA ALA A 62 -21.47 11.00 -5.07
C ALA A 62 -20.42 12.11 -5.10
N ALA A 63 -20.07 12.60 -6.31
CA ALA A 63 -19.13 13.68 -6.50
C ALA A 63 -19.73 15.10 -6.36
N ASP A 64 -21.06 15.24 -6.26
CA ASP A 64 -21.71 16.53 -6.12
C ASP A 64 -22.01 16.82 -4.65
N ALA A 65 -21.21 17.70 -4.02
CA ALA A 65 -21.39 18.13 -2.64
C ALA A 65 -22.72 18.88 -2.38
N SER A 66 -23.38 19.33 -3.45
CA SER A 66 -24.70 19.98 -3.37
C SER A 66 -25.88 19.03 -3.56
N ASP A 67 -25.65 17.76 -3.92
CA ASP A 67 -26.72 16.79 -4.11
C ASP A 67 -27.30 16.37 -2.75
N PRO A 68 -28.62 16.52 -2.52
CA PRO A 68 -29.25 16.14 -1.25
C PRO A 68 -29.18 14.62 -0.96
N ASN A 69 -28.84 13.80 -1.95
CA ASN A 69 -28.68 12.35 -1.85
C ASN A 69 -27.22 11.91 -1.97
N GLN A 70 -26.24 12.81 -1.82
CA GLN A 70 -24.82 12.49 -1.94
C GLN A 70 -24.43 11.30 -1.04
N ASP A 71 -24.87 11.29 0.23
CA ASP A 71 -24.57 10.21 1.18
C ASP A 71 -25.06 8.84 0.70
N GLN A 72 -26.27 8.78 0.11
CA GLN A 72 -26.80 7.56 -0.46
C GLN A 72 -26.01 7.12 -1.70
N ALA A 73 -25.59 8.07 -2.55
CA ALA A 73 -24.75 7.78 -3.71
C ALA A 73 -23.37 7.25 -3.30
N ILE A 74 -22.74 7.83 -2.27
CA ILE A 74 -21.47 7.35 -1.69
C ILE A 74 -21.64 5.91 -1.17
N ASP A 75 -22.70 5.63 -0.41
CA ASP A 75 -22.95 4.29 0.12
C ASP A 75 -23.21 3.26 -1.01
N LEU A 76 -23.88 3.66 -2.10
CA LEU A 76 -24.04 2.82 -3.29
C LEU A 76 -22.71 2.56 -4.01
N ALA A 77 -21.90 3.60 -4.20
CA ALA A 77 -20.57 3.49 -4.80
C ALA A 77 -19.65 2.57 -3.98
N LEU A 78 -19.73 2.65 -2.65
CA LEU A 78 -19.00 1.77 -1.72
C LEU A 78 -19.42 0.31 -1.88
N ARG A 79 -20.71 0.02 -1.95
CA ARG A 79 -21.24 -1.35 -2.12
C ARG A 79 -20.83 -1.97 -3.44
N GLN A 80 -20.73 -1.17 -4.49
CA GLN A 80 -20.37 -1.61 -5.83
C GLN A 80 -18.87 -1.46 -6.15
N HIS A 81 -18.08 -0.95 -5.20
CA HIS A 81 -16.66 -0.66 -5.37
C HIS A 81 -16.35 0.21 -6.60
N TYR A 82 -17.19 1.22 -6.86
CA TYR A 82 -16.98 2.13 -7.99
C TYR A 82 -15.84 3.10 -7.69
N VAL A 83 -14.73 2.92 -8.39
CA VAL A 83 -13.58 3.82 -8.36
C VAL A 83 -13.74 4.90 -9.44
N ASP A 84 -13.51 6.16 -9.08
CA ASP A 84 -13.67 7.31 -9.97
C ASP A 84 -12.75 8.49 -9.58
N ALA A 85 -12.15 9.14 -10.59
CA ALA A 85 -11.21 10.25 -10.38
C ALA A 85 -11.90 11.55 -9.91
N ARG A 86 -13.22 11.69 -10.08
CA ARG A 86 -13.97 12.85 -9.57
C ARG A 86 -13.93 12.94 -8.05
N PHE A 87 -13.81 11.80 -7.36
CA PHE A 87 -13.72 11.77 -5.91
C PHE A 87 -12.41 12.38 -5.39
N ASP A 88 -11.33 12.32 -6.18
CA ASP A 88 -10.00 12.83 -5.81
C ASP A 88 -10.05 14.32 -5.46
N ALA A 89 -10.78 15.13 -6.23
CA ALA A 89 -10.87 16.58 -6.02
C ALA A 89 -11.58 16.91 -4.70
N ILE A 90 -12.68 16.22 -4.42
CA ILE A 90 -13.48 16.42 -3.20
C ILE A 90 -12.68 15.99 -1.98
N VAL A 91 -12.06 14.80 -2.03
CA VAL A 91 -11.25 14.29 -0.94
C VAL A 91 -10.07 15.23 -0.64
N ARG A 92 -9.36 15.71 -1.67
CA ARG A 92 -8.30 16.70 -1.48
C ARG A 92 -8.85 17.97 -0.87
N GLN A 93 -9.92 18.54 -1.42
CA GLN A 93 -10.51 19.78 -0.96
C GLN A 93 -10.92 19.67 0.51
N SER A 94 -11.77 18.71 0.86
CA SER A 94 -12.29 18.55 2.23
C SER A 94 -11.19 18.24 3.25
N MET A 95 -10.10 17.57 2.87
CA MET A 95 -9.00 17.24 3.77
C MET A 95 -7.91 18.32 3.85
N GLN A 96 -7.66 19.08 2.78
CA GLN A 96 -6.68 20.17 2.74
C GLN A 96 -7.27 21.48 3.28
N ASP A 97 -8.53 21.77 2.96
CA ASP A 97 -9.26 22.95 3.44
C ASP A 97 -9.70 22.82 4.90
N ALA A 98 -9.34 21.71 5.55
CA ALA A 98 -9.26 21.58 7.00
C ALA A 98 -8.19 22.56 7.55
N SER A 99 -8.48 23.85 7.44
CA SER A 99 -7.92 24.94 8.23
C SER A 99 -8.44 24.82 9.68
N PRO A 100 -7.86 25.53 10.68
CA PRO A 100 -7.96 25.16 12.10
C PRO A 100 -9.35 24.74 12.58
N PRO A 101 -9.42 23.82 13.58
CA PRO A 101 -10.57 22.96 13.90
C PRO A 101 -11.89 23.68 14.20
N GLU A 102 -11.86 25.00 14.41
CA GLU A 102 -13.04 25.85 14.57
C GLU A 102 -13.95 25.92 13.33
N ARG A 103 -13.49 25.44 12.16
CA ARG A 103 -14.24 25.47 10.89
C ARG A 103 -14.49 24.12 10.26
N TRP A 104 -14.25 23.02 10.97
CA TRP A 104 -14.44 21.71 10.39
C TRP A 104 -15.92 21.40 10.21
N ASP A 105 -16.30 21.20 8.95
CA ASP A 105 -17.54 20.48 8.64
C ASP A 105 -17.27 18.98 8.82
N VAL A 106 -17.68 18.46 9.99
CA VAL A 106 -17.52 17.05 10.35
C VAL A 106 -18.26 16.14 9.37
N GLU A 107 -19.37 16.59 8.79
CA GLU A 107 -20.11 15.80 7.80
C GLU A 107 -19.33 15.72 6.50
N GLU A 108 -18.80 16.85 6.02
CA GLU A 108 -17.97 16.91 4.82
C GLU A 108 -16.74 16.02 4.95
N LEU A 109 -16.02 16.11 6.07
CA LEU A 109 -14.85 15.27 6.31
C LEU A 109 -15.23 13.78 6.44
N SER A 110 -16.38 13.47 7.05
CA SER A 110 -16.87 12.10 7.12
C SER A 110 -17.19 11.54 5.72
N ARG A 111 -17.76 12.35 4.81
CA ARG A 111 -17.99 11.98 3.41
C ARG A 111 -16.67 11.78 2.67
N ALA A 112 -15.71 12.68 2.84
CA ALA A 112 -14.37 12.55 2.24
C ALA A 112 -13.66 11.26 2.70
N VAL A 113 -13.75 10.91 3.98
CA VAL A 113 -13.19 9.65 4.49
C VAL A 113 -13.88 8.42 3.88
N LYS A 114 -15.20 8.45 3.69
CA LYS A 114 -15.94 7.37 2.99
C LYS A 114 -15.55 7.25 1.51
N LEU A 115 -15.29 8.37 0.84
CA LEU A 115 -14.89 8.41 -0.57
C LEU A 115 -13.43 7.99 -0.80
N LEU A 116 -12.55 8.14 0.19
CA LEU A 116 -11.13 7.82 0.10
C LEU A 116 -10.80 6.44 -0.56
N PRO A 117 -11.42 5.30 -0.18
CA PRO A 117 -11.15 4.01 -0.82
C PRO A 117 -11.69 3.89 -2.26
N LEU A 118 -12.52 4.84 -2.72
CA LEU A 118 -13.09 4.91 -4.07
C LEU A 118 -12.30 5.86 -4.98
N CYS A 119 -11.31 6.57 -4.45
CA CYS A 119 -10.49 7.51 -5.20
C CYS A 119 -9.45 6.78 -6.08
N THR A 120 -8.95 7.49 -7.10
CA THR A 120 -7.80 7.06 -7.91
C THR A 120 -6.45 7.52 -7.35
N LEU A 121 -6.47 8.24 -6.23
CA LEU A 121 -5.29 8.70 -5.52
C LEU A 121 -4.34 7.55 -5.15
N PRO A 122 -3.01 7.73 -5.25
CA PRO A 122 -2.06 6.73 -4.79
C PRO A 122 -2.17 6.55 -3.26
N PRO A 123 -1.94 5.33 -2.73
CA PRO A 123 -2.04 5.05 -1.29
C PRO A 123 -1.21 5.98 -0.40
N GLN A 124 -0.06 6.44 -0.92
CA GLN A 124 0.80 7.40 -0.24
C GLN A 124 0.08 8.74 -0.02
N GLU A 125 -0.54 9.31 -1.05
CA GLU A 125 -1.23 10.60 -0.98
C GLU A 125 -2.48 10.48 -0.09
N GLN A 126 -3.21 9.37 -0.19
CA GLN A 126 -4.35 9.09 0.69
C GLN A 126 -3.94 9.11 2.18
N ALA A 127 -2.83 8.45 2.52
CA ALA A 127 -2.32 8.43 3.88
C ALA A 127 -1.83 9.82 4.33
N GLU A 128 -1.17 10.59 3.46
CA GLU A 128 -0.71 11.95 3.74
C GLU A 128 -1.88 12.89 4.09
N LEU A 129 -2.96 12.86 3.30
CA LEU A 129 -4.17 13.65 3.55
C LEU A 129 -4.80 13.30 4.90
N VAL A 130 -5.04 12.01 5.16
CA VAL A 130 -5.65 11.54 6.41
C VAL A 130 -4.77 11.84 7.61
N PHE A 131 -3.44 11.71 7.46
CA PHE A 131 -2.47 11.99 8.51
C PHE A 131 -2.43 13.48 8.85
N ALA A 132 -2.48 14.36 7.84
CA ALA A 132 -2.57 15.80 8.06
C ALA A 132 -3.84 16.16 8.84
N CYS A 133 -5.02 15.66 8.44
CA CYS A 133 -6.26 15.86 9.20
C CYS A 133 -6.13 15.32 10.63
N TYR A 134 -5.53 14.14 10.82
CA TYR A 134 -5.35 13.54 12.14
C TYR A 134 -4.53 14.44 13.09
N LEU A 135 -3.47 15.08 12.58
CA LEU A 135 -2.63 15.97 13.41
C LEU A 135 -3.30 17.28 13.78
N GLN A 136 -4.28 17.71 12.99
CA GLN A 136 -5.04 18.93 13.26
C GLN A 136 -6.20 18.69 14.25
N CYS A 137 -6.62 17.44 14.48
CA CYS A 137 -7.60 17.09 15.49
C CYS A 137 -7.08 17.49 16.88
N GLN A 138 -7.83 18.32 17.62
CA GLN A 138 -7.54 18.61 19.02
C GLN A 138 -8.05 17.46 19.92
N ASP A 139 -7.68 17.49 21.21
CA ASP A 139 -8.16 16.52 22.21
C ASP A 139 -9.59 16.82 22.72
N SER A 140 -10.43 17.47 21.90
CA SER A 140 -11.82 17.74 22.27
C SER A 140 -12.68 16.46 22.16
N LYS A 141 -13.83 16.44 22.84
CA LYS A 141 -14.73 15.27 22.85
C LYS A 141 -15.27 14.93 21.45
N SER A 142 -15.63 15.93 20.65
CA SER A 142 -16.09 15.74 19.26
C SER A 142 -14.97 15.16 18.40
N ASP A 143 -13.76 15.70 18.57
CA ASP A 143 -12.58 15.32 17.78
C ASP A 143 -12.13 13.90 18.11
N SER A 144 -12.37 13.41 19.33
CA SER A 144 -11.97 12.05 19.73
C SER A 144 -12.57 10.95 18.84
N ARG A 145 -13.84 11.10 18.40
CA ARG A 145 -14.51 10.13 17.53
C ARG A 145 -13.92 10.17 16.12
N LEU A 146 -13.76 11.37 15.58
CA LEU A 146 -13.16 11.59 14.27
C LEU A 146 -11.71 11.11 14.24
N ARG A 147 -10.90 11.47 15.24
CA ARG A 147 -9.51 11.05 15.40
C ARG A 147 -9.38 9.53 15.48
N SER A 148 -10.29 8.86 16.20
CA SER A 148 -10.37 7.40 16.22
C SER A 148 -10.68 6.83 14.82
N HIS A 149 -11.61 7.45 14.10
CA HIS A 149 -11.95 7.04 12.74
C HIS A 149 -10.79 7.24 11.75
N LEU A 150 -10.14 8.41 11.75
CA LEU A 150 -8.95 8.69 10.96
C LEU A 150 -7.81 7.71 11.28
N LYS A 151 -7.61 7.37 12.56
CA LYS A 151 -6.65 6.32 12.95
C LYS A 151 -7.00 4.95 12.35
N GLN A 152 -8.28 4.58 12.30
CA GLN A 152 -8.69 3.33 11.65
C GLN A 152 -8.44 3.35 10.14
N VAL A 153 -8.58 4.51 9.49
CA VAL A 153 -8.27 4.69 8.07
C VAL A 153 -6.76 4.56 7.84
N LEU A 154 -5.93 5.22 8.65
CA LEU A 154 -4.46 5.12 8.57
C LEU A 154 -3.95 3.69 8.72
N ARG A 155 -4.62 2.85 9.53
CA ARG A 155 -4.30 1.42 9.65
C ARG A 155 -4.46 0.62 8.35
N ARG A 156 -5.21 1.13 7.37
CA ARG A 156 -5.31 0.53 6.02
C ARG A 156 -4.08 0.81 5.17
N TYR A 157 -3.26 1.80 5.55
CA TYR A 157 -2.06 2.23 4.85
C TYR A 157 -0.83 2.16 5.80
N PRO A 158 -0.46 0.96 6.29
CA PRO A 158 0.57 0.81 7.31
C PRO A 158 1.94 1.36 6.86
N ASP A 159 2.35 1.10 5.61
CA ASP A 159 3.67 1.52 5.13
C ASP A 159 3.78 3.06 4.99
N PRO A 160 2.88 3.74 4.24
CA PRO A 160 2.93 5.20 4.19
C PRO A 160 2.78 5.84 5.58
N THR A 161 1.89 5.32 6.43
CA THR A 161 1.66 5.86 7.77
C THR A 161 2.91 5.71 8.65
N SER A 162 3.55 4.54 8.68
CA SER A 162 4.76 4.32 9.47
C SER A 162 5.89 5.27 9.07
N ARG A 163 6.01 5.56 7.77
CA ARG A 163 6.97 6.53 7.23
C ARG A 163 6.65 7.96 7.69
N LEU A 164 5.38 8.38 7.59
CA LEU A 164 4.92 9.71 8.03
C LEU A 164 5.10 9.91 9.54
N VAL A 165 4.81 8.88 10.35
CA VAL A 165 5.07 8.88 11.79
C VAL A 165 6.55 9.12 12.07
N ASN A 166 7.45 8.39 11.41
CA ASN A 166 8.89 8.54 11.60
C ASN A 166 9.38 9.93 11.16
N GLU A 167 8.90 10.42 10.03
CA GLU A 167 9.22 11.77 9.54
C GLU A 167 8.77 12.84 10.54
N ARG A 168 7.51 12.76 11.01
CA ARG A 168 6.97 13.75 11.93
C ARG A 168 7.68 13.72 13.28
N LEU A 169 8.00 12.54 13.81
CA LEU A 169 8.79 12.40 15.06
C LEU A 169 10.18 13.05 14.96
N ARG A 170 10.74 13.23 13.76
CA ARG A 170 12.02 13.94 13.57
C ARG A 170 11.87 15.46 13.51
N GLN A 171 10.70 15.95 13.11
CA GLN A 171 10.47 17.37 12.80
C GLN A 171 9.73 18.12 13.91
N THR A 172 8.97 17.42 14.75
CA THR A 172 8.03 18.04 15.70
C THR A 172 8.66 18.27 17.08
N ASP A 173 8.39 19.44 17.66
CA ASP A 173 8.66 19.71 19.08
C ASP A 173 7.60 19.07 20.00
N ASP A 174 6.42 18.73 19.44
CA ASP A 174 5.37 18.00 20.14
C ASP A 174 5.23 16.57 19.59
N PRO A 175 5.94 15.58 20.18
CA PRO A 175 5.79 14.19 19.77
C PRO A 175 4.46 13.58 20.25
N LYS A 176 3.78 14.16 21.25
CA LYS A 176 2.59 13.56 21.89
C LYS A 176 1.42 13.41 20.90
N SER A 177 1.28 14.33 19.95
CA SER A 177 0.29 14.26 18.89
C SER A 177 0.44 13.02 17.98
N VAL A 178 1.66 12.52 17.79
CA VAL A 178 1.98 11.44 16.84
C VAL A 178 2.12 10.08 17.53
N LEU A 179 2.54 10.05 18.80
CA LEU A 179 2.78 8.82 19.56
C LEU A 179 1.61 7.82 19.52
N PRO A 180 0.32 8.22 19.53
CA PRO A 180 -0.78 7.28 19.41
C PRO A 180 -0.84 6.52 18.07
N LEU A 181 -0.10 6.94 17.04
CA LEU A 181 -0.03 6.28 15.73
C LEU A 181 1.16 5.32 15.59
N VAL A 182 2.05 5.25 16.58
CA VAL A 182 3.24 4.38 16.56
C VAL A 182 2.86 2.90 16.50
N ASP A 183 1.63 2.54 16.90
CA ASP A 183 1.10 1.18 16.81
C ASP A 183 0.77 0.72 15.39
N ILE A 184 0.79 1.63 14.42
CA ILE A 184 0.56 1.32 13.02
C ILE A 184 1.87 0.82 12.42
N VAL A 185 1.98 -0.51 12.32
CA VAL A 185 3.21 -1.21 11.93
C VAL A 185 3.27 -1.37 10.42
N GLY A 186 4.29 -0.79 9.79
CA GLY A 186 4.62 -0.94 8.37
C GLY A 186 6.12 -1.13 8.16
N SER A 187 6.54 -1.11 6.90
CA SER A 187 7.93 -1.34 6.47
C SER A 187 8.94 -0.36 7.08
N SER A 188 8.52 0.85 7.44
CA SER A 188 9.39 1.88 8.04
C SER A 188 9.41 1.87 9.57
N THR A 189 8.66 0.96 10.21
CA THR A 189 8.50 0.95 11.68
C THR A 189 9.80 0.66 12.44
N GLU A 190 10.70 -0.15 11.89
CA GLU A 190 12.01 -0.40 12.50
C GLU A 190 12.81 0.91 12.68
N ALA A 191 12.72 1.82 11.72
CA ALA A 191 13.40 3.11 11.78
C ALA A 191 12.79 4.08 12.82
N THR A 192 11.66 3.75 13.44
CA THR A 192 11.04 4.52 14.53
C THR A 192 11.64 4.15 15.89
N LEU A 193 12.20 2.94 16.05
CA LEU A 193 12.75 2.48 17.34
C LEU A 193 13.87 3.37 17.91
N PRO A 194 14.90 3.79 17.14
CA PRO A 194 15.93 4.68 17.65
C PRO A 194 15.37 6.02 18.14
N ARG A 195 14.33 6.53 17.45
CA ARG A 195 13.67 7.79 17.81
C ARG A 195 12.88 7.67 19.10
N LEU A 196 12.12 6.59 19.29
CA LEU A 196 11.47 6.34 20.57
C LEU A 196 12.48 6.19 21.71
N MET A 197 13.64 5.59 21.46
CA MET A 197 14.71 5.49 22.45
C MET A 197 15.32 6.85 22.82
N GLU A 198 15.42 7.77 21.86
CA GLU A 198 15.79 9.17 22.12
C GLU A 198 14.71 9.88 22.94
N LEU A 199 13.44 9.74 22.58
CA LEU A 199 12.31 10.32 23.32
C LEU A 199 12.16 9.76 24.74
N ALA A 200 12.49 8.48 24.95
CA ALA A 200 12.51 7.85 26.27
C ALA A 200 13.57 8.48 27.21
N LYS A 201 14.55 9.20 26.66
CA LYS A 201 15.58 9.95 27.41
C LYS A 201 15.24 11.44 27.54
N SER A 202 14.08 11.87 27.05
CA SER A 202 13.63 13.27 27.15
C SER A 202 13.55 13.71 28.61
N GLU A 203 13.82 14.99 28.86
CA GLU A 203 13.60 15.63 30.16
C GLU A 203 12.11 15.80 30.48
N ASP A 204 11.22 15.79 29.46
CA ASP A 204 9.77 15.76 29.67
C ASP A 204 9.35 14.34 30.14
N PRO A 205 8.91 14.18 31.41
CA PRO A 205 8.58 12.87 31.96
C PRO A 205 7.39 12.23 31.25
N GLU A 206 6.44 13.01 30.71
CA GLU A 206 5.28 12.46 30.02
C GLU A 206 5.70 11.83 28.69
N VAL A 207 6.54 12.52 27.91
CA VAL A 207 7.08 12.01 26.64
C VAL A 207 7.92 10.76 26.91
N ALA A 208 8.77 10.79 27.94
CA ALA A 208 9.61 9.67 28.30
C ALA A 208 8.78 8.43 28.68
N VAL A 209 7.78 8.58 29.55
CA VAL A 209 6.90 7.48 29.97
C VAL A 209 6.12 6.90 28.79
N TRP A 210 5.58 7.74 27.91
CA TRP A 210 4.87 7.28 26.72
C TRP A 210 5.78 6.49 25.79
N ALA A 211 6.97 7.03 25.48
CA ALA A 211 7.94 6.34 24.64
C ALA A 211 8.35 4.98 25.23
N MET A 212 8.65 4.93 26.53
CA MET A 212 8.98 3.68 27.24
C MET A 212 7.84 2.66 27.20
N THR A 213 6.59 3.11 27.23
CA THR A 213 5.42 2.21 27.15
C THR A 213 5.30 1.55 25.77
N TRP A 214 5.66 2.25 24.70
CA TRP A 214 5.54 1.75 23.33
C TRP A 214 6.71 0.89 22.86
N ILE A 215 7.93 1.16 23.32
CA ILE A 215 9.16 0.47 22.85
C ILE A 215 9.04 -1.07 22.91
N PRO A 216 8.62 -1.72 24.02
CA PRO A 216 8.57 -3.18 24.08
C PRO A 216 7.62 -3.79 23.04
N ASN A 217 6.45 -3.17 22.85
CA ASN A 217 5.47 -3.61 21.86
C ASN A 217 6.02 -3.45 20.44
N LEU A 218 6.66 -2.31 20.16
CA LEU A 218 7.22 -2.04 18.84
C LEU A 218 8.37 -2.99 18.49
N ILE A 219 9.24 -3.31 19.45
CA ILE A 219 10.31 -4.31 19.26
C ILE A 219 9.70 -5.66 18.87
N GLU A 220 8.66 -6.10 19.56
CA GLU A 220 8.00 -7.38 19.27
C GLU A 220 7.33 -7.37 17.89
N GLN A 221 6.66 -6.27 17.53
CA GLN A 221 6.06 -6.11 16.21
C GLN A 221 7.10 -6.12 15.09
N VAL A 222 8.23 -5.41 15.25
CA VAL A 222 9.34 -5.41 14.29
C VAL A 222 9.95 -6.80 14.15
N ARG A 223 10.13 -7.55 15.24
CA ARG A 223 10.59 -8.95 15.18
C ARG A 223 9.64 -9.82 14.36
N LYS A 224 8.33 -9.71 14.59
CA LYS A 224 7.32 -10.46 13.83
C LYS A 224 7.35 -10.11 12.35
N LEU A 225 7.40 -8.83 12.00
CA LEU A 225 7.53 -8.39 10.61
C LEU A 225 8.80 -8.92 9.95
N ASN A 226 9.95 -8.80 10.62
CA ASN A 226 11.23 -9.29 10.09
C ASN A 226 11.23 -10.81 9.93
N GLN A 227 10.58 -11.56 10.82
CA GLN A 227 10.39 -13.00 10.68
C GLN A 227 9.50 -13.34 9.48
N GLN A 228 8.37 -12.64 9.31
CA GLN A 228 7.48 -12.83 8.17
C GLN A 228 8.17 -12.50 6.84
N SER A 229 8.89 -11.38 6.76
CA SER A 229 9.65 -11.01 5.57
C SER A 229 10.72 -12.03 5.21
N ARG A 230 11.40 -12.63 6.21
CA ARG A 230 12.35 -13.73 5.98
C ARG A 230 11.66 -14.99 5.47
N GLN A 231 10.51 -15.35 6.05
CA GLN A 231 9.72 -16.49 5.59
C GLN A 231 9.23 -16.30 4.15
N LEU A 232 8.74 -15.11 3.79
CA LEU A 232 8.33 -14.79 2.42
C LEU A 232 9.52 -14.82 1.45
N ALA A 233 10.68 -14.28 1.84
CA ALA A 233 11.89 -14.33 1.02
C ALA A 233 12.37 -15.77 0.81
N GLU A 234 12.29 -16.62 1.83
CA GLU A 234 12.59 -18.05 1.74
C GLU A 234 11.58 -18.78 0.85
N GLN A 235 10.28 -18.52 1.01
CA GLN A 235 9.23 -19.08 0.16
C GLN A 235 9.42 -18.69 -1.32
N LYS A 236 9.75 -17.41 -1.57
CA LYS A 236 10.03 -16.92 -2.92
C LYS A 236 11.29 -17.57 -3.50
N LYS A 237 12.35 -17.74 -2.69
CA LYS A 237 13.57 -18.44 -3.11
C LYS A 237 13.28 -19.89 -3.50
N LEU A 238 12.39 -20.56 -2.77
CA LEU A 238 11.98 -21.94 -3.02
C LEU A 238 10.92 -22.08 -4.12
N GLY A 239 10.42 -20.97 -4.70
CA GLY A 239 9.35 -21.00 -5.70
C GLY A 239 8.00 -21.49 -5.18
N VAL A 240 7.76 -21.40 -3.87
CA VAL A 240 6.54 -21.94 -3.22
C VAL A 240 5.45 -20.90 -2.96
N ASP A 241 5.59 -19.70 -3.52
CA ASP A 241 4.62 -18.62 -3.32
C ASP A 241 3.23 -18.99 -3.90
N GLY A 242 2.18 -18.80 -3.12
CA GLY A 242 0.80 -19.16 -3.48
C GLY A 242 0.47 -20.67 -3.45
N LEU A 243 1.39 -21.54 -3.04
CA LEU A 243 1.15 -22.98 -2.95
C LEU A 243 0.52 -23.41 -1.61
N GLU A 244 -0.27 -24.47 -1.64
CA GLU A 244 -0.85 -25.05 -0.41
C GLU A 244 0.24 -25.64 0.48
N SER A 245 0.25 -25.27 1.78
CA SER A 245 1.25 -25.75 2.76
C SER A 245 1.43 -27.27 2.76
N ARG A 246 0.33 -28.03 2.60
CA ARG A 246 0.38 -29.50 2.53
C ARG A 246 1.15 -30.03 1.31
N MET A 247 1.05 -29.36 0.17
CA MET A 247 1.76 -29.74 -1.06
C MET A 247 3.24 -29.41 -0.94
N VAL A 248 3.57 -28.25 -0.37
CA VAL A 248 4.96 -27.83 -0.11
C VAL A 248 5.64 -28.77 0.87
N GLU A 249 4.98 -29.11 2.00
CA GLU A 249 5.52 -30.07 2.97
C GLU A 249 5.70 -31.47 2.36
N TYR A 250 4.79 -31.90 1.49
CA TYR A 250 4.91 -33.17 0.80
C TYR A 250 6.07 -33.15 -0.21
N ALA A 251 6.19 -32.08 -1.01
CA ALA A 251 7.30 -31.89 -1.94
C ALA A 251 8.64 -31.92 -1.24
N LYS A 252 8.79 -31.13 -0.16
CA LYS A 252 9.99 -31.10 0.67
C LYS A 252 10.36 -32.50 1.17
N ARG A 253 9.40 -33.26 1.70
CA ARG A 253 9.65 -34.63 2.18
C ARG A 253 10.09 -35.60 1.08
N ILE A 254 9.58 -35.42 -0.14
CA ILE A 254 9.99 -36.24 -1.28
C ILE A 254 11.40 -35.86 -1.71
N ILE A 255 11.68 -34.56 -1.87
CA ILE A 255 13.01 -34.07 -2.27
C ILE A 255 14.05 -34.48 -1.23
N ASP A 256 13.82 -34.20 0.06
CA ASP A 256 14.70 -34.59 1.18
C ASP A 256 15.03 -36.10 1.22
N ARG A 257 14.22 -36.97 0.58
CA ARG A 257 14.47 -38.41 0.51
C ARG A 257 15.43 -38.80 -0.60
N TYR A 258 15.39 -38.10 -1.73
CA TYR A 258 16.10 -38.48 -2.96
C TYR A 258 17.28 -37.55 -3.27
N ASP A 259 17.25 -36.33 -2.74
CA ASP A 259 18.35 -35.37 -2.75
C ASP A 259 19.52 -35.93 -1.92
N THR A 260 20.60 -36.25 -2.62
CA THR A 260 21.80 -36.87 -2.05
C THR A 260 22.91 -35.87 -1.77
N ASP A 261 22.93 -34.72 -2.45
CA ASP A 261 23.93 -33.67 -2.25
C ASP A 261 23.45 -32.55 -1.31
N GLY A 262 22.16 -32.55 -0.96
CA GLY A 262 21.53 -31.65 0.00
C GLY A 262 21.26 -30.26 -0.58
N ASP A 263 21.22 -30.11 -1.90
CA ASP A 263 21.01 -28.83 -2.57
C ASP A 263 19.54 -28.37 -2.63
N GLN A 264 18.61 -29.19 -2.12
CA GLN A 264 17.15 -28.98 -2.14
C GLN A 264 16.52 -29.02 -3.52
N GLU A 265 17.21 -29.58 -4.50
CA GLU A 265 16.75 -29.81 -5.85
C GLU A 265 16.90 -31.30 -6.18
N LEU A 266 16.20 -31.78 -7.21
CA LEU A 266 16.41 -33.13 -7.72
C LEU A 266 17.08 -33.07 -9.07
N THR A 267 18.28 -33.63 -9.13
CA THR A 267 18.99 -33.86 -10.39
C THR A 267 18.43 -35.07 -11.14
N PRO A 268 18.73 -35.24 -12.44
CA PRO A 268 18.28 -36.39 -13.21
C PRO A 268 18.69 -37.74 -12.60
N ALA A 269 19.91 -37.82 -12.07
CA ALA A 269 20.42 -39.02 -11.42
C ALA A 269 19.68 -39.37 -10.11
N GLU A 270 19.05 -38.39 -9.47
CA GLU A 270 18.32 -38.58 -8.22
C GLU A 270 16.87 -38.97 -8.47
N TYR A 271 16.18 -38.26 -9.36
CA TYR A 271 14.78 -38.57 -9.64
C TYR A 271 14.61 -39.82 -10.52
N GLU A 272 15.66 -40.28 -11.23
CA GLU A 272 15.65 -41.60 -11.88
C GLU A 272 15.45 -42.76 -10.89
N LYS A 273 15.81 -42.57 -9.62
CA LYS A 273 15.60 -43.55 -8.54
C LYS A 273 14.15 -43.56 -8.04
N MET A 274 13.32 -42.60 -8.47
CA MET A 274 11.93 -42.50 -8.06
C MET A 274 11.03 -43.44 -8.85
N LEU A 275 9.95 -43.91 -8.22
CA LEU A 275 8.98 -44.80 -8.89
C LEU A 275 8.26 -44.10 -10.07
N GLN A 276 8.06 -42.79 -9.98
CA GLN A 276 7.47 -41.96 -11.03
C GLN A 276 8.43 -40.81 -11.31
N SER A 277 8.86 -40.69 -12.56
CA SER A 277 9.70 -39.57 -12.98
C SER A 277 8.92 -38.26 -12.87
N PRO A 278 9.44 -37.27 -12.13
CA PRO A 278 8.85 -35.96 -12.02
C PRO A 278 9.43 -34.96 -13.01
N GLN A 279 10.13 -35.39 -14.06
CA GLN A 279 10.75 -34.51 -15.05
C GLN A 279 9.81 -33.44 -15.62
N VAL A 280 8.52 -33.74 -15.75
CA VAL A 280 7.48 -32.78 -16.18
C VAL A 280 7.23 -31.62 -15.20
N ALA A 281 7.85 -31.64 -14.03
CA ALA A 281 7.78 -30.58 -13.03
C ALA A 281 8.86 -29.51 -13.24
N ASP A 282 9.94 -29.80 -13.97
CA ASP A 282 10.97 -28.83 -14.39
C ASP A 282 10.31 -27.84 -15.35
N THR A 283 10.03 -26.63 -14.88
CA THR A 283 9.29 -25.60 -15.63
C THR A 283 10.18 -24.52 -16.20
N ASP A 284 11.39 -24.37 -15.65
CA ASP A 284 12.39 -23.46 -16.16
C ASP A 284 13.42 -24.13 -17.10
N ASP A 285 13.24 -25.44 -17.34
CA ASP A 285 14.05 -26.30 -18.21
C ASP A 285 15.54 -26.29 -17.82
N ASN A 286 15.84 -26.11 -16.54
CA ASN A 286 17.21 -26.06 -16.04
C ASN A 286 17.81 -27.47 -15.79
N GLY A 287 17.01 -28.52 -15.95
CA GLY A 287 17.40 -29.91 -15.77
C GLY A 287 17.40 -30.38 -14.32
N ARG A 288 16.92 -29.56 -13.39
CA ARG A 288 16.77 -29.83 -11.96
C ARG A 288 15.33 -29.52 -11.56
N ILE A 289 14.88 -30.12 -10.46
CA ILE A 289 13.51 -29.90 -9.98
C ILE A 289 13.57 -29.35 -8.56
N SER A 290 13.19 -28.09 -8.41
CA SER A 290 13.11 -27.42 -7.11
C SER A 290 11.88 -27.85 -6.30
N ILE A 291 11.86 -27.49 -5.00
CA ILE A 291 10.71 -27.71 -4.11
C ILE A 291 9.43 -27.06 -4.66
N GLY A 292 9.52 -25.82 -5.14
CA GLY A 292 8.39 -25.07 -5.69
C GLY A 292 7.80 -25.70 -6.94
N GLU A 293 8.65 -26.15 -7.84
CA GLU A 293 8.26 -26.84 -9.07
C GLU A 293 7.55 -28.16 -8.78
N TYR A 294 8.15 -28.99 -7.92
CA TYR A 294 7.54 -30.26 -7.54
C TYR A 294 6.20 -30.05 -6.81
N ALA A 295 6.11 -29.06 -5.91
CA ALA A 295 4.88 -28.72 -5.20
C ALA A 295 3.79 -28.20 -6.16
N THR A 296 4.15 -27.37 -7.14
CA THR A 296 3.24 -26.86 -8.18
C THR A 296 2.70 -28.01 -9.02
N TRP A 297 3.56 -28.92 -9.44
CA TRP A 297 3.16 -30.12 -10.19
C TRP A 297 2.21 -31.01 -9.39
N LEU A 298 2.49 -31.23 -8.09
CA LEU A 298 1.61 -31.98 -7.20
C LEU A 298 0.24 -31.34 -7.05
N GLN A 299 0.18 -30.01 -6.89
CA GLN A 299 -1.09 -29.28 -6.75
C GLN A 299 -1.89 -29.31 -8.06
N ALA A 300 -1.25 -29.16 -9.22
CA ALA A 300 -1.91 -29.31 -10.51
C ALA A 300 -2.49 -30.73 -10.70
N ARG A 301 -1.74 -31.75 -10.25
CA ARG A 301 -2.16 -33.15 -10.34
C ARG A 301 -3.32 -33.49 -9.38
N SER A 302 -3.35 -32.90 -8.19
CA SER A 302 -4.44 -33.12 -7.23
C SER A 302 -5.76 -32.52 -7.72
N ARG A 303 -5.72 -31.33 -8.33
CA ARG A 303 -6.90 -30.67 -8.92
C ARG A 303 -7.52 -31.43 -10.08
N ARG A 304 -6.72 -32.15 -10.88
CA ARG A 304 -7.22 -32.97 -12.01
C ARG A 304 -7.98 -34.24 -11.58
N ARG A 305 -7.89 -34.64 -10.32
CA ARG A 305 -8.53 -35.86 -9.79
C ARG A 305 -9.85 -35.60 -9.08
N GLN A 306 -10.21 -34.33 -8.90
CA GLN A 306 -11.50 -33.89 -8.36
C GLN A 306 -12.46 -33.63 -9.51
#